data_AF-A2DDT9-F1
#
_entry.id   AF-A2DDT9-F1
#
_cell.length_a   1.000
_cell.length_b   1.000
_cell.length_c   1.000
_cell.angle_alpha   90.00
_cell.angle_beta   90.00
_cell.angle_gamma   90.00
#
_symmetry.space_group_name_H-M   'P 1'
#
loop_
_entity.id
_entity.type
_entity.pdbx_description
1 polymer ?
#
loop_
_entity_poly.entity_id
_entity_poly.type
_entity_poly.pdbx_seq_one_letter_code
_entity_poly.pdbx_strand_id
1 'polypeptide(L)'
;MSTLRQIQSLRKERLRLIENCDFDQAEVLEKRINDIIQEREAHNDQLVVDLNHSKYNIEKENIRTESNEIHNTFKTRAFEIHGKFQKRRRFLQEAHANYLAQLATKYANDLELESTRIVVQTENLISEAKKRAQASDYAEAKRLYAQATQIKEQTMAERQASLKQKYDQIIQQAEQKNAEELEALDKKEQEALAMIQSQYDKEMKNLDTKLSASSVRLGTARNMEDEQRMFHKLEFDFPSSRTSAETSIKFDMSDALRRSQRL
;
A
#
# COMPACT_ATOMS: atom_id res chain seq x y z
N MET A 1 -24.51 -62.91 -3.48
CA MET A 1 -25.80 -62.93 -4.22
C MET A 1 -26.46 -61.57 -4.04
N SER A 2 -27.12 -61.01 -5.06
CA SER A 2 -27.84 -59.73 -4.90
C SER A 2 -28.88 -59.84 -3.79
N THR A 3 -28.93 -58.89 -2.85
CA THR A 3 -29.91 -58.81 -1.76
C THR A 3 -31.35 -58.93 -2.25
N LEU A 4 -31.63 -58.46 -3.47
CA LEU A 4 -32.92 -58.66 -4.17
C LEU A 4 -33.21 -60.12 -4.50
N ARG A 5 -32.21 -60.88 -4.96
CA ARG A 5 -32.36 -62.33 -5.23
C ARG A 5 -32.58 -63.11 -3.92
N GLN A 6 -31.94 -62.68 -2.84
CA GLN A 6 -32.12 -63.28 -1.52
C GLN A 6 -33.54 -63.02 -0.98
N ILE A 7 -34.05 -61.78 -1.07
CA ILE A 7 -35.44 -61.45 -0.71
C ILE A 7 -36.44 -62.25 -1.56
N GLN A 8 -36.21 -62.37 -2.87
CA GLN A 8 -37.08 -63.15 -3.77
C GLN A 8 -37.10 -64.64 -3.41
N SER A 9 -35.94 -65.21 -3.04
CA SER A 9 -35.84 -66.60 -2.57
C SER A 9 -36.60 -66.80 -1.26
N LEU A 10 -36.42 -65.91 -0.29
CA LEU A 10 -37.09 -65.99 1.01
C LEU A 10 -38.62 -65.80 0.88
N ARG A 11 -39.08 -64.93 -0.03
CA ARG A 11 -40.51 -64.77 -0.35
C ARG A 11 -41.12 -66.03 -0.96
N LYS A 12 -40.40 -66.72 -1.84
CA LYS A 12 -40.85 -68.00 -2.42
C LYS A 12 -40.94 -69.10 -1.37
N GLU A 13 -39.95 -69.19 -0.48
CA GLU A 13 -39.95 -70.17 0.61
C GLU A 13 -41.05 -69.88 1.64
N ARG A 14 -41.28 -68.60 1.98
CA ARG A 14 -42.40 -68.18 2.84
C ARG A 14 -43.75 -68.61 2.26
N LEU A 15 -43.96 -68.43 0.95
CA LEU A 15 -45.20 -68.87 0.28
C LEU A 15 -45.38 -70.39 0.36
N ARG A 16 -44.29 -71.15 0.19
CA ARG A 16 -44.31 -72.61 0.32
C ARG A 16 -44.64 -73.07 1.74
N LEU A 17 -44.13 -72.39 2.77
CA LEU A 17 -44.45 -72.68 4.17
C LEU A 17 -45.91 -72.36 4.51
N ILE A 18 -46.46 -71.28 3.94
CA ILE A 18 -47.90 -70.95 4.04
C ILE A 18 -48.76 -72.03 3.38
N GLU A 19 -48.37 -72.52 2.19
CA GLU A 19 -49.05 -73.63 1.50
C GLU A 19 -49.02 -74.94 2.30
N ASN A 20 -47.98 -75.15 3.11
CA ASN A 20 -47.80 -76.33 3.98
C ASN A 20 -48.35 -76.14 5.40
N CYS A 21 -49.04 -75.03 5.70
CA CYS A 21 -49.57 -74.67 7.02
C CYS A 21 -48.52 -74.54 8.14
N ASP A 22 -47.24 -74.31 7.81
CA ASP A 22 -46.17 -74.03 8.79
C ASP A 22 -46.06 -72.52 9.03
N PHE A 23 -47.00 -71.99 9.81
CA PHE A 23 -47.13 -70.56 10.04
C PHE A 23 -46.01 -69.98 10.91
N ASP A 24 -45.48 -70.77 11.86
CA ASP A 24 -44.41 -70.33 12.75
C ASP A 24 -43.12 -70.06 11.96
N GLN A 25 -42.76 -70.95 11.03
CA GLN A 25 -41.60 -70.72 10.16
C GLN A 25 -41.85 -69.61 9.13
N ALA A 26 -43.09 -69.47 8.64
CA ALA A 26 -43.45 -68.38 7.74
C ALA A 26 -43.32 -67.00 8.42
N GLU A 27 -43.65 -66.87 9.70
CA GLU A 27 -43.49 -65.63 10.48
C GLU A 27 -42.00 -65.28 10.68
N VAL A 28 -41.16 -66.28 10.97
CA VAL A 28 -39.70 -66.09 11.09
C VAL A 28 -39.09 -65.60 9.78
N LEU A 29 -39.51 -66.17 8.64
CA LEU A 29 -39.07 -65.69 7.32
C LEU A 29 -39.57 -64.29 7.01
N GLU A 30 -40.77 -63.93 7.45
CA GLU A 30 -41.30 -62.56 7.27
C GLU A 30 -40.48 -61.53 8.03
N LYS A 31 -40.17 -61.80 9.31
CA LYS A 31 -39.27 -60.95 10.12
C LYS A 31 -37.92 -60.81 9.43
N ARG A 32 -37.34 -61.91 8.94
CA ARG A 32 -36.05 -61.88 8.25
C ARG A 32 -36.07 -61.11 6.94
N ILE A 33 -37.16 -61.18 6.18
CA ILE A 33 -37.35 -60.38 4.95
C ILE A 33 -37.39 -58.88 5.31
N ASN A 34 -38.12 -58.52 6.37
CA ASN A 34 -38.23 -57.14 6.83
C ASN A 34 -36.90 -56.60 7.35
N ASP A 35 -36.13 -57.39 8.10
CA ASP A 35 -34.78 -57.02 8.56
C ASP A 35 -33.85 -56.72 7.37
N ILE A 36 -33.83 -57.58 6.35
CA ILE A 36 -33.00 -57.39 5.16
C ILE A 36 -33.44 -56.15 4.35
N ILE A 37 -34.74 -55.84 4.32
CA ILE A 37 -35.25 -54.62 3.70
C ILE A 37 -34.77 -53.38 4.47
N GLN A 38 -34.90 -53.38 5.79
CA GLN A 38 -34.45 -52.28 6.65
C GLN A 38 -32.93 -52.07 6.57
N GLU A 39 -32.13 -53.14 6.61
CA GLU A 39 -30.68 -53.07 6.43
C GLU A 39 -30.30 -52.46 5.08
N ARG A 40 -31.04 -52.80 4.01
CA ARG A 40 -30.82 -52.26 2.66
C ARG A 40 -31.22 -50.79 2.57
N GLU A 41 -32.33 -50.39 3.17
CA GLU A 41 -32.78 -49.00 3.24
C GLU A 41 -31.76 -48.14 4.00
N ALA A 42 -31.33 -48.58 5.18
CA ALA A 42 -30.29 -47.91 5.97
C ALA A 42 -28.96 -47.79 5.19
N HIS A 43 -28.53 -48.84 4.49
CA HIS A 43 -27.33 -48.79 3.64
C HIS A 43 -27.50 -47.81 2.47
N ASN A 44 -28.68 -47.73 1.86
CA ASN A 44 -28.94 -46.79 0.77
C ASN A 44 -28.95 -45.34 1.27
N ASP A 45 -29.52 -45.09 2.44
CA ASP A 45 -29.51 -43.77 3.07
C ASP A 45 -28.07 -43.34 3.40
N GLN A 46 -27.25 -44.26 3.94
CA GLN A 46 -25.83 -44.00 4.18
C GLN A 46 -25.07 -43.67 2.89
N LEU A 47 -25.30 -44.39 1.79
CA LEU A 47 -24.70 -44.08 0.49
C LEU A 47 -25.06 -42.69 -0.01
N VAL A 48 -26.30 -42.23 0.21
CA VAL A 48 -26.74 -40.89 -0.18
C VAL A 48 -26.00 -39.83 0.64
N VAL A 49 -25.84 -40.05 1.95
CA VAL A 49 -25.07 -39.17 2.84
C VAL A 49 -23.61 -39.10 2.40
N ASP A 50 -22.97 -40.25 2.15
CA ASP A 50 -21.57 -40.33 1.72
C ASP A 50 -21.36 -39.63 0.38
N LEU A 51 -22.29 -39.80 -0.56
CA LEU A 51 -22.25 -39.12 -1.86
C LEU A 51 -22.36 -37.61 -1.71
N ASN A 52 -23.26 -37.13 -0.86
CA ASN A 52 -23.43 -35.70 -0.60
C ASN A 52 -22.20 -35.10 0.09
N HIS A 53 -21.61 -35.82 1.05
CA HIS A 53 -20.37 -35.41 1.70
C HIS A 53 -19.20 -35.32 0.70
N SER A 54 -19.07 -36.32 -0.19
CA SER A 54 -18.08 -36.32 -1.26
C SER A 54 -18.25 -35.12 -2.21
N LYS A 55 -19.47 -34.85 -2.66
CA LYS A 55 -19.79 -33.68 -3.50
C LYS A 55 -19.46 -32.36 -2.79
N TYR A 56 -19.75 -32.27 -1.49
CA TYR A 56 -19.44 -31.09 -0.70
C TYR A 56 -17.93 -30.87 -0.58
N ASN A 57 -17.15 -31.94 -0.35
CA ASN A 57 -15.69 -31.85 -0.27
C ASN A 57 -15.05 -31.42 -1.59
N ILE A 58 -15.57 -31.89 -2.73
CA ILE A 58 -15.12 -31.44 -4.06
C ILE A 58 -15.37 -29.93 -4.21
N GLU A 59 -16.58 -29.47 -3.88
CA GLU A 59 -16.92 -28.04 -3.94
C GLU A 59 -16.05 -27.20 -3.00
N LYS A 60 -15.78 -27.72 -1.80
CA LYS A 60 -14.89 -27.07 -0.81
C LYS A 60 -13.49 -26.85 -1.37
N GLU A 61 -12.91 -27.86 -2.01
CA GLU A 61 -11.57 -27.75 -2.62
C GLU A 61 -11.57 -26.85 -3.87
N ASN A 62 -12.65 -26.85 -4.66
CA ASN A 62 -12.81 -25.88 -5.76
C ASN A 62 -12.82 -24.44 -5.23
N ILE A 63 -13.61 -24.16 -4.20
CA ILE A 63 -13.70 -22.84 -3.55
C ILE A 63 -12.36 -22.45 -2.93
N ARG A 64 -11.63 -23.40 -2.34
CA ARG A 64 -10.29 -23.17 -1.80
C ARG A 64 -9.30 -22.75 -2.89
N THR A 65 -9.36 -23.42 -4.05
CA THR A 65 -8.51 -23.10 -5.20
C THR A 65 -8.86 -21.70 -5.74
N GLU A 66 -10.15 -21.41 -5.93
CA GLU A 66 -10.66 -20.09 -6.35
C GLU A 66 -10.24 -18.99 -5.36
N SER A 67 -10.34 -19.25 -4.05
CA SER A 67 -9.89 -18.33 -2.98
C SER A 67 -8.40 -17.99 -3.10
N ASN A 68 -7.55 -19.00 -3.31
CA ASN A 68 -6.11 -18.81 -3.47
C ASN A 68 -5.77 -18.01 -4.74
N GLU A 69 -6.45 -18.28 -5.85
CA GLU A 69 -6.28 -17.54 -7.11
C GLU A 69 -6.66 -16.07 -6.96
N ILE A 70 -7.80 -15.80 -6.32
CA ILE A 70 -8.25 -14.45 -6.01
C ILE A 70 -7.25 -13.76 -5.09
N HIS A 71 -6.80 -14.42 -4.01
CA HIS A 71 -5.80 -13.87 -3.09
C HIS A 71 -4.52 -13.46 -3.82
N ASN A 72 -3.96 -14.34 -4.66
CA ASN A 72 -2.75 -14.05 -5.43
C ASN A 72 -2.95 -12.91 -6.43
N THR A 73 -4.12 -12.84 -7.07
CA THR A 73 -4.48 -11.79 -8.02
C THR A 73 -4.53 -10.43 -7.33
N PHE A 74 -5.26 -10.33 -6.21
CA PHE A 74 -5.40 -9.08 -5.45
C PHE A 74 -4.08 -8.66 -4.80
N LYS A 75 -3.27 -9.61 -4.32
CA LYS A 75 -1.93 -9.36 -3.81
C LYS A 75 -1.01 -8.77 -4.88
N THR A 76 -0.98 -9.37 -6.07
CA THR A 76 -0.21 -8.86 -7.22
C THR A 76 -0.65 -7.45 -7.60
N ARG A 77 -1.97 -7.23 -7.69
CA ARG A 77 -2.54 -5.91 -7.99
C ARG A 77 -2.15 -4.85 -6.96
N ALA A 78 -2.12 -5.20 -5.66
CA ALA A 78 -1.66 -4.30 -4.62
C ALA A 78 -0.18 -3.94 -4.77
N PHE A 79 0.69 -4.92 -5.07
CA PHE A 79 2.11 -4.67 -5.35
C PHE A 79 2.31 -3.76 -6.58
N GLU A 80 1.53 -3.94 -7.64
CA GLU A 80 1.59 -3.09 -8.82
C GLU A 80 1.18 -1.64 -8.51
N ILE A 81 0.11 -1.45 -7.73
CA ILE A 81 -0.33 -0.13 -7.28
C ILE A 81 0.74 0.52 -6.41
N HIS A 82 1.23 -0.18 -5.38
CA HIS A 82 2.31 0.31 -4.53
C HIS A 82 3.55 0.69 -5.35
N GLY A 83 3.95 -0.15 -6.31
CA GLY A 83 5.08 0.13 -7.21
C GLY A 83 4.89 1.38 -8.06
N LYS A 84 3.66 1.67 -8.54
CA LYS A 84 3.35 2.92 -9.26
C LYS A 84 3.50 4.15 -8.36
N PHE A 85 2.97 4.09 -7.14
CA PHE A 85 3.08 5.18 -6.18
C PHE A 85 4.52 5.40 -5.71
N GLN A 86 5.29 4.33 -5.48
CA GLN A 86 6.71 4.42 -5.15
C GLN A 86 7.52 5.09 -6.27
N LYS A 87 7.29 4.72 -7.55
CA LYS A 87 7.93 5.38 -8.69
C LYS A 87 7.59 6.87 -8.74
N ARG A 88 6.32 7.23 -8.51
CA ARG A 88 5.89 8.63 -8.49
C ARG A 88 6.54 9.40 -7.34
N ARG A 89 6.65 8.79 -6.15
CA ARG A 89 7.32 9.38 -4.98
C ARG A 89 8.78 9.73 -5.28
N ARG A 90 9.52 8.78 -5.86
CA ARG A 90 10.91 9.00 -6.27
C ARG A 90 11.03 10.14 -7.28
N PHE A 91 10.14 10.17 -8.28
CA PHE A 91 10.11 11.24 -9.26
C PHE A 91 9.88 12.63 -8.60
N LEU A 92 8.95 12.75 -7.66
CA LEU A 92 8.71 14.00 -6.94
C LEU A 92 9.93 14.43 -6.11
N GLN A 93 10.54 13.49 -5.40
CA GLN A 93 11.75 13.76 -4.60
C GLN A 93 12.92 14.20 -5.48
N GLU A 94 13.13 13.55 -6.62
CA GLU A 94 14.17 13.92 -7.59
C GLU A 94 13.90 15.29 -8.22
N ALA A 95 12.65 15.57 -8.61
CA ALA A 95 12.25 16.87 -9.12
C ALA A 95 12.49 17.99 -8.09
N HIS A 96 12.17 17.74 -6.82
CA HIS A 96 12.42 18.68 -5.73
C HIS A 96 13.93 18.89 -5.49
N ALA A 97 14.73 17.82 -5.47
CA ALA A 97 16.18 17.92 -5.34
C ALA A 97 16.81 18.73 -6.50
N ASN A 98 16.36 18.49 -7.73
CA ASN A 98 16.80 19.27 -8.90
C ASN A 98 16.40 20.74 -8.80
N TYR A 99 15.19 21.02 -8.32
CA TYR A 99 14.73 22.40 -8.09
C TYR A 99 15.60 23.11 -7.05
N LEU A 100 15.90 22.48 -5.92
CA LEU A 100 16.77 23.06 -4.88
C LEU A 100 18.20 23.29 -5.40
N ALA A 101 18.74 22.37 -6.21
CA ALA A 101 20.04 22.53 -6.83
C ALA A 101 20.08 23.76 -7.78
N GLN A 102 19.04 23.93 -8.61
CA GLN A 102 18.92 25.11 -9.47
C GLN A 102 18.78 26.41 -8.66
N LEU A 103 18.01 26.36 -7.58
CA LEU A 103 17.83 27.50 -6.69
C LEU A 103 19.14 27.91 -6.01
N ALA A 104 19.96 26.93 -5.61
CA ALA A 104 21.29 27.15 -5.04
C ALA A 104 22.22 27.85 -6.04
N THR A 105 22.26 27.38 -7.29
CA THR A 105 23.03 28.04 -8.35
C THR A 105 22.56 29.47 -8.58
N LYS A 106 21.24 29.70 -8.60
CA LYS A 106 20.67 31.04 -8.78
C LYS A 106 21.02 31.97 -7.62
N TYR A 107 20.96 31.46 -6.38
CA TYR A 107 21.37 32.21 -5.19
C TYR A 107 22.85 32.61 -5.26
N ALA A 108 23.73 31.68 -5.65
CA ALA A 108 25.15 31.97 -5.81
C ALA A 108 25.41 33.08 -6.85
N ASN A 109 24.75 33.01 -8.00
CA ASN A 109 24.87 34.03 -9.05
C ASN A 109 24.36 35.40 -8.58
N ASP A 110 23.19 35.43 -7.92
CA ASP A 110 22.63 36.68 -7.39
C ASP A 110 23.54 37.27 -6.29
N LEU A 111 24.16 36.42 -5.46
CA LEU A 111 25.07 36.84 -4.41
C LEU A 111 26.36 37.44 -4.97
N GLU A 112 26.92 36.84 -6.02
CA GLU A 112 28.06 37.38 -6.75
C GLU A 112 27.74 38.74 -7.37
N LEU A 113 26.56 38.86 -8.00
CA LEU A 113 26.10 40.12 -8.58
C LEU A 113 25.96 41.22 -7.51
N GLU A 114 25.31 40.94 -6.39
CA GLU A 114 25.16 41.92 -5.31
C GLU A 114 26.49 42.30 -4.64
N SER A 115 27.46 41.37 -4.64
CA SER A 115 28.80 41.60 -4.10
C SER A 115 29.71 42.43 -5.02
N THR A 116 29.46 42.41 -6.32
CA THR A 116 30.23 43.17 -7.33
C THR A 116 29.61 44.51 -7.70
N ARG A 117 28.33 44.71 -7.36
CA ARG A 117 27.57 45.91 -7.73
C ARG A 117 28.08 47.18 -7.04
N ILE A 118 28.43 48.18 -7.85
CA ILE A 118 28.93 49.49 -7.41
C ILE A 118 27.93 50.18 -6.47
N VAL A 119 28.46 50.81 -5.42
CA VAL A 119 27.71 51.71 -4.52
C VAL A 119 28.01 53.14 -4.93
N VAL A 120 27.10 53.77 -5.69
CA VAL A 120 27.31 55.10 -6.29
C VAL A 120 27.67 56.17 -5.25
N GLN A 121 27.07 56.11 -4.05
CA GLN A 121 27.40 57.02 -2.95
C GLN A 121 28.87 56.90 -2.51
N THR A 122 29.40 55.68 -2.45
CA THR A 122 30.81 55.42 -2.14
C THR A 122 31.72 56.01 -3.21
N GLU A 123 31.41 55.85 -4.50
CA GLU A 123 32.21 56.43 -5.60
C GLU A 123 32.26 57.95 -5.53
N ASN A 124 31.13 58.60 -5.24
CA ASN A 124 31.05 60.05 -5.08
C ASN A 124 31.93 60.54 -3.91
N LEU A 125 31.87 59.85 -2.76
CA LEU A 125 32.69 60.18 -1.59
C LEU A 125 34.18 59.94 -1.83
N ILE A 126 34.55 58.87 -2.53
CA ILE A 126 35.94 58.61 -2.93
C ILE A 126 36.45 59.69 -3.89
N SER A 127 35.62 60.11 -4.84
CA SER A 127 35.96 61.19 -5.77
C SER A 127 36.19 62.52 -5.04
N GLU A 128 35.32 62.86 -4.09
CA GLU A 128 35.47 64.07 -3.27
C GLU A 128 36.69 63.99 -2.34
N ALA A 129 36.95 62.82 -1.73
CA ALA A 129 38.15 62.59 -0.93
C ALA A 129 39.44 62.80 -1.75
N LYS A 130 39.47 62.34 -3.00
CA LYS A 130 40.60 62.56 -3.93
C LYS A 130 40.80 64.05 -4.23
N LYS A 131 39.73 64.81 -4.47
CA LYS A 131 39.81 66.27 -4.68
C LYS A 131 40.35 67.00 -3.45
N ARG A 132 39.89 66.62 -2.25
CA ARG A 132 40.40 67.19 -0.97
C ARG A 132 41.88 66.90 -0.76
N ALA A 133 42.31 65.68 -1.08
CA ALA A 133 43.73 65.31 -1.01
C ALA A 133 44.58 66.11 -2.02
N GLN A 134 44.09 66.37 -3.23
CA GLN A 134 44.75 67.23 -4.21
C GLN A 134 44.90 68.68 -3.72
N ALA A 135 43.93 69.17 -2.95
CA ALA A 135 43.98 70.47 -2.28
C ALA A 135 44.84 70.47 -0.99
N SER A 136 45.57 69.39 -0.70
CA SER A 136 46.36 69.19 0.54
C SER A 136 45.53 69.16 1.85
N ASP A 137 44.20 69.04 1.75
CA ASP A 137 43.30 68.86 2.89
C ASP A 137 43.16 67.36 3.24
N TYR A 138 44.25 66.80 3.79
CA TYR A 138 44.35 65.37 4.07
C TYR A 138 43.44 64.90 5.22
N ALA A 139 43.12 65.78 6.16
CA ALA A 139 42.24 65.45 7.28
C ALA A 139 40.82 65.15 6.78
N GLU A 140 40.29 66.05 5.94
CA GLU A 140 38.96 65.87 5.35
C GLU A 140 38.94 64.71 4.34
N ALA A 141 40.00 64.54 3.55
CA ALA A 141 40.12 63.40 2.64
C ALA A 141 40.06 62.05 3.37
N LYS A 142 40.76 61.91 4.51
CA LYS A 142 40.70 60.71 5.34
C LYS A 142 39.30 60.47 5.92
N ARG A 143 38.64 61.54 6.39
CA ARG A 143 37.27 61.47 6.93
C ARG A 143 36.28 60.96 5.87
N LEU A 144 36.31 61.54 4.67
CA LEU A 144 35.44 61.16 3.55
C LEU A 144 35.71 59.74 3.07
N TYR A 145 36.98 59.32 2.99
CA TYR A 145 37.33 57.95 2.61
C TYR A 145 36.85 56.92 3.65
N ALA A 146 37.04 57.19 4.94
CA ALA A 146 36.53 56.32 6.00
C ALA A 146 34.99 56.20 5.95
N GLN A 147 34.29 57.31 5.73
CA GLN A 147 32.85 57.33 5.54
C GLN A 147 32.41 56.51 4.31
N ALA A 148 33.15 56.62 3.20
CA ALA A 148 32.86 55.86 1.98
C ALA A 148 32.98 54.34 2.21
N THR A 149 34.02 53.91 2.93
CA THR A 149 34.24 52.50 3.31
C THR A 149 33.12 51.99 4.20
N GLN A 150 32.74 52.74 5.23
CA GLN A 150 31.64 52.37 6.13
C GLN A 150 30.32 52.20 5.37
N ILE A 151 29.97 53.14 4.49
CA ILE A 151 28.75 53.06 3.68
C ILE A 151 28.78 51.84 2.76
N LYS A 152 29.94 51.55 2.17
CA LYS A 152 30.10 50.38 1.29
C LYS A 152 29.84 49.08 2.06
N GLU A 153 30.46 48.92 3.22
CA GLU A 153 30.30 47.72 4.06
C GLU A 153 28.85 47.52 4.51
N GLN A 154 28.20 48.60 5.00
CA GLN A 154 26.79 48.56 5.41
C GLN A 154 25.88 48.18 4.24
N THR A 155 26.03 48.85 3.10
CA THR A 155 25.21 48.59 1.91
C THR A 155 25.38 47.16 1.40
N MET A 156 26.61 46.63 1.40
CA MET A 156 26.87 45.24 0.99
C MET A 156 26.23 44.25 1.96
N ALA A 157 26.36 44.48 3.28
CA ALA A 157 25.74 43.61 4.29
C ALA A 157 24.21 43.59 4.18
N GLU A 158 23.57 44.76 4.00
CA GLU A 158 22.11 44.87 3.83
C GLU A 158 21.62 44.14 2.56
N ARG A 159 22.32 44.29 1.44
CA ARG A 159 22.01 43.58 0.19
C ARG A 159 22.09 42.07 0.35
N GLN A 160 23.17 41.58 0.98
CA GLN A 160 23.36 40.15 1.22
C GLN A 160 22.30 39.57 2.17
N ALA A 161 21.96 40.30 3.24
CA ALA A 161 20.92 39.89 4.19
C ALA A 161 19.54 39.83 3.54
N SER A 162 19.17 40.85 2.75
CA SER A 162 17.91 40.89 2.00
C SER A 162 17.82 39.75 0.98
N LEU A 163 18.91 39.49 0.25
CA LEU A 163 18.98 38.38 -0.70
C LEU A 163 18.81 37.03 0.01
N LYS A 164 19.51 36.82 1.12
CA LYS A 164 19.38 35.59 1.92
C LYS A 164 17.94 35.38 2.37
N GLN A 165 17.30 36.41 2.94
CA GLN A 165 15.91 36.33 3.39
C GLN A 165 14.95 35.96 2.26
N LYS A 166 15.14 36.54 1.07
CA LYS A 166 14.33 36.20 -0.11
C LYS A 166 14.45 34.73 -0.48
N TYR A 167 15.66 34.18 -0.51
CA TYR A 167 15.88 32.77 -0.87
C TYR A 167 15.44 31.80 0.23
N ASP A 168 15.62 32.15 1.51
CA ASP A 168 15.08 31.40 2.64
C ASP A 168 13.55 31.20 2.50
N GLN A 169 12.82 32.27 2.15
CA GLN A 169 11.37 32.20 1.92
C GLN A 169 11.00 31.30 0.73
N ILE A 170 11.76 31.34 -0.37
CA ILE A 170 11.51 30.50 -1.55
C ILE A 170 11.74 29.02 -1.21
N ILE A 171 12.81 28.71 -0.47
CA ILE A 171 13.11 27.35 -0.01
C ILE A 171 11.97 26.84 0.86
N GLN A 172 11.55 27.62 1.87
CA GLN A 172 10.47 27.23 2.77
C GLN A 172 9.16 26.93 2.01
N GLN A 173 8.80 27.77 1.03
CA GLN A 173 7.62 27.54 0.19
C GLN A 173 7.77 26.28 -0.67
N ALA A 174 8.95 26.00 -1.19
CA ALA A 174 9.21 24.80 -1.99
C ALA A 174 9.17 23.52 -1.16
N GLU A 175 9.73 23.55 0.06
CA GLU A 175 9.66 22.44 1.03
C GLU A 175 8.21 22.15 1.42
N GLN A 176 7.43 23.19 1.73
CA GLN A 176 6.01 23.05 2.07
C GLN A 176 5.22 22.40 0.93
N LYS A 177 5.37 22.91 -0.31
CA LYS A 177 4.68 22.35 -1.48
C LYS A 177 5.05 20.88 -1.72
N ASN A 178 6.34 20.54 -1.61
CA ASN A 178 6.79 19.15 -1.75
C ASN A 178 6.20 18.24 -0.66
N ALA A 179 6.12 18.72 0.58
CA ALA A 179 5.48 17.98 1.67
C ALA A 179 3.98 17.74 1.41
N GLU A 180 3.26 18.77 0.96
CA GLU A 180 1.84 18.66 0.60
C GLU A 180 1.61 17.67 -0.56
N GLU A 181 2.47 17.69 -1.58
CA GLU A 181 2.39 16.75 -2.72
C GLU A 181 2.67 15.30 -2.29
N LEU A 182 3.66 15.09 -1.42
CA LEU A 182 3.97 13.76 -0.88
C LEU A 182 2.84 13.24 0.02
N GLU A 183 2.25 14.08 0.86
CA GLU A 183 1.10 13.70 1.69
C GLU A 183 -0.13 13.35 0.84
N ALA A 184 -0.40 14.16 -0.20
CA ALA A 184 -1.49 13.88 -1.13
C ALA A 184 -1.27 12.57 -1.90
N LEU A 185 -0.01 12.24 -2.21
CA LEU A 185 0.36 10.97 -2.84
C LEU A 185 0.11 9.78 -1.89
N ASP A 186 0.51 9.92 -0.61
CA ASP A 186 0.29 8.90 0.43
C ASP A 186 -1.20 8.61 0.65
N LYS A 187 -2.03 9.66 0.71
CA LYS A 187 -3.49 9.51 0.84
C LYS A 187 -4.08 8.75 -0.34
N LYS A 188 -3.70 9.11 -1.57
CA LYS A 188 -4.15 8.42 -2.79
C LYS A 188 -3.70 6.96 -2.85
N GLU A 189 -2.50 6.67 -2.36
CA GLU A 189 -2.00 5.30 -2.25
C GLU A 189 -2.85 4.47 -1.27
N GLN A 190 -3.10 5.01 -0.08
CA GLN A 190 -3.94 4.37 0.94
C GLN A 190 -5.37 4.14 0.44
N GLU A 191 -5.98 5.12 -0.22
CA GLU A 191 -7.31 4.99 -0.82
C GLU A 191 -7.35 3.90 -1.90
N ALA A 192 -6.33 3.84 -2.76
CA ALA A 192 -6.24 2.82 -3.80
C ALA A 192 -6.07 1.41 -3.22
N LEU A 193 -5.25 1.25 -2.17
CA LEU A 193 -5.07 -0.02 -1.46
C LEU A 193 -6.34 -0.42 -0.69
N ALA A 194 -7.02 0.53 -0.05
CA ALA A 194 -8.30 0.28 0.63
C ALA A 194 -9.39 -0.17 -0.35
N MET A 195 -9.41 0.39 -1.57
CA MET A 195 -10.32 -0.06 -2.62
C MET A 195 -10.04 -1.51 -3.05
N ILE A 196 -8.76 -1.90 -3.17
CA ILE A 196 -8.36 -3.28 -3.46
C ILE A 196 -8.81 -4.21 -2.33
N GLN A 197 -8.59 -3.82 -1.08
CA GLN A 197 -9.02 -4.59 0.09
C GLN A 197 -10.54 -4.78 0.11
N SER A 198 -11.32 -3.71 -0.11
CA SER A 198 -12.78 -3.78 -0.12
C SER A 198 -13.32 -4.70 -1.23
N GLN A 199 -12.69 -4.67 -2.40
CA GLN A 199 -13.03 -5.58 -3.51
C GLN A 199 -12.67 -7.03 -3.16
N TYR A 200 -11.52 -7.27 -2.55
CA TYR A 200 -11.10 -8.59 -2.08
C TYR A 200 -12.08 -9.17 -1.05
N ASP A 201 -12.42 -8.39 -0.02
CA ASP A 201 -13.34 -8.81 1.05
C ASP A 201 -14.73 -9.16 0.49
N LYS A 202 -15.19 -8.43 -0.54
CA LYS A 202 -16.43 -8.73 -1.24
C LYS A 202 -16.37 -10.09 -1.96
N GLU A 203 -15.27 -10.38 -2.66
CA GLU A 203 -15.12 -11.67 -3.33
C GLU A 203 -14.99 -12.83 -2.33
N MET A 204 -14.24 -12.66 -1.24
CA MET A 204 -14.16 -13.67 -0.17
C MET A 204 -15.55 -13.94 0.45
N LYS A 205 -16.35 -12.90 0.66
CA LYS A 205 -17.73 -13.06 1.15
C LYS A 205 -18.62 -13.79 0.14
N ASN A 206 -18.44 -13.56 -1.16
CA ASN A 206 -19.16 -14.29 -2.20
C ASN A 206 -18.82 -15.79 -2.14
N LEU A 207 -17.54 -16.14 -1.99
CA LEU A 207 -17.10 -17.53 -1.85
C LEU A 207 -17.65 -18.21 -0.60
N ASP A 208 -17.63 -17.53 0.55
CA ASP A 208 -18.25 -18.05 1.79
C ASP A 208 -19.76 -18.27 1.62
N THR A 209 -20.44 -17.36 0.91
CA THR A 209 -21.87 -17.52 0.58
C THR A 209 -22.11 -18.73 -0.33
N LYS A 210 -21.26 -18.94 -1.35
CA LYS A 210 -21.32 -20.14 -2.23
C LYS A 210 -21.13 -21.42 -1.41
N LEU A 211 -20.15 -21.46 -0.51
CA LEU A 211 -19.87 -22.61 0.34
C LEU A 211 -21.03 -22.92 1.29
N SER A 212 -21.61 -21.87 1.89
CA SER A 212 -22.82 -21.97 2.72
C SER A 212 -24.00 -22.55 1.95
N ALA A 213 -24.26 -22.05 0.74
CA ALA A 213 -25.34 -22.54 -0.11
C ALA A 213 -25.13 -24.01 -0.51
N SER A 214 -23.89 -24.42 -0.79
CA SER A 214 -23.55 -25.81 -1.11
C SER A 214 -23.75 -26.75 0.09
N SER A 215 -23.41 -26.33 1.31
CA SER A 215 -23.69 -27.09 2.54
C SER A 215 -25.19 -27.30 2.76
N VAL A 216 -26.00 -26.25 2.63
CA VAL A 216 -27.47 -26.32 2.76
C VAL A 216 -28.06 -27.24 1.69
N ARG A 217 -27.65 -27.08 0.44
CA ARG A 217 -28.14 -27.87 -0.70
C ARG A 217 -27.85 -29.37 -0.55
N LEU A 218 -26.70 -29.72 0.04
CA LEU A 218 -26.24 -31.10 0.20
C LEU A 218 -26.56 -31.68 1.59
N GLY A 219 -27.18 -30.92 2.49
CA GLY A 219 -27.52 -31.35 3.84
C GLY A 219 -26.29 -31.75 4.68
N THR A 220 -25.12 -31.18 4.38
CA THR A 220 -23.84 -31.52 5.04
C THR A 220 -23.47 -30.41 6.04
N ALA A 221 -23.07 -30.77 7.26
CA ALA A 221 -22.64 -29.81 8.27
C ALA A 221 -21.32 -29.13 7.89
N ARG A 222 -21.23 -27.82 8.15
CA ARG A 222 -20.03 -27.02 7.91
C ARG A 222 -18.97 -27.26 8.98
N ASN A 223 -17.70 -27.25 8.59
CA ASN A 223 -16.56 -27.21 9.51
C ASN A 223 -15.99 -25.79 9.53
N MET A 224 -16.50 -24.96 10.42
CA MET A 224 -16.17 -23.53 10.47
C MET A 224 -14.68 -23.25 10.72
N GLU A 225 -13.97 -24.10 11.47
CA GLU A 225 -12.54 -23.91 11.74
C GLU A 225 -11.68 -24.12 10.49
N ASP A 226 -11.97 -25.16 9.73
CA ASP A 226 -11.22 -25.50 8.52
C ASP A 226 -11.54 -24.50 7.40
N GLU A 227 -12.80 -24.08 7.30
CA GLU A 227 -13.28 -23.13 6.30
C GLU A 227 -12.75 -21.71 6.54
N GLN A 228 -12.62 -21.25 7.78
CA GLN A 228 -12.00 -19.95 8.09
C GLN A 228 -10.54 -19.87 7.64
N ARG A 229 -9.81 -20.99 7.65
CA ARG A 229 -8.41 -21.04 7.17
C ARG A 229 -8.31 -20.92 5.65
N MET A 230 -9.41 -21.06 4.91
CA MET A 230 -9.41 -20.91 3.44
C MET A 230 -9.49 -19.44 3.01
N PHE A 231 -10.05 -18.58 3.87
CA PHE A 231 -10.24 -17.16 3.61
C PHE A 231 -9.19 -16.35 4.35
N HIS A 232 -7.97 -16.37 3.82
CA HIS A 232 -6.85 -15.61 4.37
C HIS A 232 -7.16 -14.11 4.31
N LYS A 233 -6.80 -13.38 5.36
CA LYS A 233 -6.84 -11.93 5.29
C LYS A 233 -5.80 -11.44 4.29
N LEU A 234 -6.19 -10.52 3.42
CA LEU A 234 -5.23 -9.82 2.58
C LEU A 234 -4.48 -8.81 3.45
N GLU A 235 -3.21 -9.11 3.73
CA GLU A 235 -2.33 -8.24 4.51
C GLU A 235 -1.23 -7.70 3.62
N PHE A 236 -1.03 -6.39 3.72
CA PHE A 236 -0.01 -5.68 2.98
C PHE A 236 1.06 -5.20 3.96
N ASP A 237 2.18 -5.91 4.02
CA ASP A 237 3.33 -5.46 4.78
C ASP A 237 4.20 -4.56 3.90
N PHE A 238 3.64 -3.41 3.52
CA PHE A 238 4.41 -2.38 2.84
C PHE A 238 5.16 -1.60 3.92
N PRO A 239 6.50 -1.53 3.87
CA PRO A 239 7.26 -0.74 4.82
C PRO A 239 6.69 0.68 4.77
N SER A 240 6.15 1.11 5.92
CA SER A 240 5.56 2.43 6.04
C SER A 240 6.61 3.43 5.57
N SER A 241 6.30 4.20 4.52
CA SER A 241 7.20 5.20 3.94
C SER A 241 7.57 6.32 4.94
N ARG A 242 7.03 6.24 6.17
CA ARG A 242 7.37 7.00 7.36
C ARG A 242 8.79 6.76 7.88
N THR A 243 9.62 5.91 7.27
CA THR A 243 11.09 6.05 7.40
C THR A 243 11.64 7.26 6.63
N SER A 244 10.90 8.36 6.60
CA SER A 244 11.36 9.71 6.30
C SER A 244 11.91 10.43 7.54
N ALA A 245 12.14 9.70 8.64
CA ALA A 245 12.78 10.23 9.83
C ALA A 245 14.27 10.61 9.64
N GLU A 246 14.92 10.29 8.52
CA GLU A 246 16.38 10.51 8.37
C GLU A 246 16.83 11.27 7.12
N THR A 247 15.93 11.87 6.35
CA THR A 247 16.34 12.82 5.30
C THR A 247 15.49 14.08 5.30
N SER A 248 15.25 14.62 6.50
CA SER A 248 15.35 16.08 6.63
C SER A 248 16.83 16.43 6.46
N ILE A 249 17.32 16.34 5.21
CA ILE A 249 18.52 17.07 4.82
C ILE A 249 18.03 18.52 4.91
N LYS A 250 18.19 19.13 6.08
CA LYS A 250 18.12 20.58 6.21
C LYS A 250 19.09 21.07 5.15
N PHE A 251 18.55 21.64 4.09
CA PHE A 251 19.37 22.21 3.04
C PHE A 251 20.05 23.43 3.65
N ASP A 252 21.23 23.22 4.21
CA ASP A 252 22.04 24.29 4.73
C ASP A 252 22.69 24.98 3.52
N MET A 253 22.20 26.17 3.17
CA MET A 253 22.82 27.00 2.12
C MET A 253 24.32 27.21 2.36
N SER A 254 24.77 27.13 3.62
CA SER A 254 26.18 27.19 4.00
C SER A 254 27.01 26.06 3.37
N ASP A 255 26.44 24.86 3.25
CA ASP A 255 27.11 23.68 2.68
C ASP A 255 27.13 23.69 1.15
N ALA A 256 26.11 24.28 0.50
CA ALA A 256 26.11 24.50 -0.94
C ALA A 256 27.18 25.53 -1.37
N LEU A 257 27.33 26.63 -0.61
CA LEU A 257 28.39 27.63 -0.79
C LEU A 257 29.80 27.05 -0.57
N ARG A 258 29.97 26.15 0.40
CA ARG A 258 31.27 25.46 0.62
C ARG A 258 31.66 24.53 -0.53
N ARG A 259 30.69 23.97 -1.26
CA ARG A 259 30.95 23.13 -2.43
C ARG A 259 31.26 23.96 -3.68
N SER A 260 30.64 25.12 -3.86
CA SER A 260 30.94 26.00 -5.01
C SER A 260 32.30 26.69 -4.90
N GLN A 261 32.86 26.85 -3.69
CA GLN A 261 34.21 27.39 -3.47
C GLN A 261 35.34 26.37 -3.63
N ARG A 262 35.04 25.10 -3.93
CA ARG A 262 36.03 24.02 -4.14
C ARG A 262 36.22 23.62 -5.62
N LEU A 263 35.55 24.32 -6.54
CA LEU A 263 35.74 24.23 -7.99
C LEU A 263 36.41 25.51 -8.48
#